data_AF-A0A952RZC0-F1
#
_entry.id   AF-A0A952RZC0-F1
#
_cell.length_a   1.000
_cell.length_b   1.000
_cell.length_c   1.000
_cell.angle_alpha   90.00
_cell.angle_beta   90.00
_cell.angle_gamma   90.00
#
_symmetry.space_group_name_H-M   'P 1'
#
loop_
_entity.id
_entity.type
_entity.pdbx_description
1 polymer ?
#
loop_
_entity_poly.entity_id
_entity_poly.type
_entity_poly.pdbx_seq_one_letter_code
_entity_poly.pdbx_strand_id
1 'polypeptide(L)'
;MAIGIAILVALSLPADSMFRSPAGFKVTAGAVEKLKAEGMPEDVALKLGPILEQEIFGKAALDTAIKARLGEENAKTYGAAIAQNAEPVAPQLTANSAPLMLSIVPLIFLLFLIPGVVYGYVAGTVKSHRDIVAGMSKSMSTMGYYIVLAFFAALFIAAFNQSNLGALMAVKGANFLQWLNLPVQVTIIGIILLTGLLNLVVGSASAKWALLAPIFVPLLMQLGLSPELAQAAYRIGDSTTNIVTPLMPYFPLVVVFAQRYVKGTGIGTLISIMLPFTVVFMVFWIIFLIAYWALGIPLGVQAPYTYP
;
A
#
# COMPACT_ATOMS: atom_id res chain seq x y z
N MET A 1 -4.19 31.81 -4.61
CA MET A 1 -2.90 32.36 -5.09
C MET A 1 -1.70 31.80 -4.33
N ALA A 2 -1.67 31.85 -2.98
CA ALA A 2 -0.54 31.36 -2.18
C ALA A 2 -0.19 29.86 -2.35
N ILE A 3 -1.21 28.99 -2.43
CA ILE A 3 -0.99 27.54 -2.65
C ILE A 3 -0.37 27.27 -4.03
N GLY A 4 -0.80 28.00 -5.06
CA GLY A 4 -0.25 27.88 -6.42
C GLY A 4 1.22 28.31 -6.50
N ILE A 5 1.60 29.36 -5.78
CA ILE A 5 2.99 29.83 -5.69
C ILE A 5 3.85 28.81 -4.93
N ALA A 6 3.36 28.25 -3.82
CA ALA A 6 4.09 27.23 -3.06
C ALA A 6 4.34 25.95 -3.89
N ILE A 7 3.37 25.52 -4.70
CA ILE A 7 3.53 24.38 -5.62
C ILE A 7 4.53 24.71 -6.74
N LEU A 8 4.46 25.91 -7.32
CA LEU A 8 5.43 26.38 -8.33
C LEU A 8 6.86 26.45 -7.79
N VAL A 9 7.03 26.95 -6.57
CA VAL A 9 8.33 27.00 -5.88
C VAL A 9 8.84 25.58 -5.61
N ALA A 10 7.99 24.67 -5.12
CA ALA A 10 8.36 23.28 -4.90
C ALA A 10 8.77 22.57 -6.20
N LEU A 11 8.05 22.76 -7.29
CA LEU A 11 8.37 22.18 -8.61
C LEU A 11 9.66 22.76 -9.22
N SER A 12 10.01 24.01 -8.87
CA SER A 12 11.24 24.67 -9.30
C SER A 12 12.48 24.30 -8.49
N LEU A 13 12.35 23.46 -7.44
CA LEU A 13 13.49 23.07 -6.60
C LEU A 13 14.56 22.32 -7.42
N PRO A 14 15.84 22.66 -7.26
CA PRO A 14 16.96 21.96 -7.90
C PRO A 14 16.97 20.45 -7.62
N ALA A 15 17.59 19.67 -8.51
CA ALA A 15 17.65 18.19 -8.40
C ALA A 15 18.44 17.71 -7.17
N ASP A 16 19.39 18.51 -6.69
CA ASP A 16 20.19 18.31 -5.48
C ASP A 16 19.52 18.82 -4.20
N SER A 17 18.29 19.32 -4.29
CA SER A 17 17.55 19.81 -3.14
C SER A 17 17.36 18.74 -2.07
N MET A 18 17.61 19.10 -0.81
CA MET A 18 17.37 18.26 0.37
C MET A 18 15.90 17.82 0.55
N PHE A 19 14.96 18.39 -0.20
CA PHE A 19 13.54 18.04 -0.16
C PHE A 19 13.17 16.92 -1.14
N ARG A 20 14.06 16.60 -2.10
CA ARG A 20 13.87 15.50 -3.06
C ARG A 20 14.36 14.18 -2.48
N SER A 21 13.89 13.08 -3.05
CA SER A 21 14.40 11.75 -2.73
C SER A 21 15.91 11.64 -2.98
N PRO A 22 16.59 10.67 -2.35
CA PRO A 22 17.90 10.24 -2.83
C PRO A 22 17.86 9.90 -4.33
N ALA A 23 19.03 9.87 -4.98
CA ALA A 23 19.13 9.35 -6.34
C ALA A 23 18.52 7.94 -6.40
N GLY A 24 17.65 7.73 -7.37
CA GLY A 24 17.00 6.45 -7.59
C GLY A 24 17.75 5.59 -8.58
N PHE A 25 17.37 4.32 -8.60
CA PHE A 25 17.92 3.30 -9.46
C PHE A 25 16.78 2.44 -9.97
N LYS A 26 16.83 2.10 -11.24
CA LYS A 26 15.83 1.27 -11.91
C LYS A 26 16.54 0.08 -12.54
N VAL A 27 16.18 -1.13 -12.12
CA VAL A 27 16.67 -2.35 -12.75
C VAL A 27 15.82 -2.59 -13.99
N THR A 28 16.34 -2.24 -15.16
CA THR A 28 15.60 -2.35 -16.43
C THR A 28 15.74 -3.73 -17.07
N ALA A 29 14.79 -4.09 -17.93
CA ALA A 29 14.88 -5.31 -18.72
C ALA A 29 16.20 -5.38 -19.52
N GLY A 30 16.61 -4.26 -20.13
CA GLY A 30 17.89 -4.18 -20.86
C GLY A 30 19.11 -4.38 -19.98
N ALA A 31 19.10 -3.85 -18.75
CA ALA A 31 20.17 -4.11 -17.78
C ALA A 31 20.28 -5.60 -17.41
N VAL A 32 19.14 -6.27 -17.24
CA VAL A 32 19.09 -7.72 -16.95
C VAL A 32 19.52 -8.56 -18.16
N GLU A 33 19.12 -8.20 -19.37
CA GLU A 33 19.57 -8.88 -20.59
C GLU A 33 21.08 -8.80 -20.79
N LYS A 34 21.67 -7.63 -20.51
CA LYS A 34 23.13 -7.45 -20.56
C LYS A 34 23.83 -8.34 -19.53
N LEU A 35 23.29 -8.44 -18.31
CA LEU A 35 23.83 -9.32 -17.27
C LEU A 35 23.69 -10.80 -17.62
N LYS A 36 22.61 -11.21 -18.31
CA LYS A 36 22.46 -12.55 -18.87
C LYS A 36 23.56 -12.84 -19.91
N ALA A 37 23.85 -11.89 -20.80
CA ALA A 37 24.93 -12.01 -21.76
C ALA A 37 26.33 -12.08 -21.09
N GLU A 38 26.48 -11.49 -19.91
CA GLU A 38 27.69 -11.56 -19.08
C GLU A 38 27.76 -12.83 -18.20
N GLY A 39 26.82 -13.77 -18.33
CA GLY A 39 26.85 -15.08 -17.67
C GLY A 39 25.96 -15.19 -16.42
N MET A 40 25.02 -14.28 -16.21
CA MET A 40 23.99 -14.44 -15.17
C MET A 40 23.02 -15.58 -15.54
N PRO A 41 22.81 -16.56 -14.65
CA PRO A 41 21.84 -17.63 -14.86
C PRO A 41 20.41 -17.12 -15.01
N GLU A 42 19.61 -17.80 -15.83
CA GLU A 42 18.24 -17.38 -16.12
C GLU A 42 17.31 -17.47 -14.89
N ASP A 43 17.52 -18.47 -14.01
CA ASP A 43 16.79 -18.62 -12.75
C ASP A 43 17.06 -17.47 -11.77
N VAL A 44 18.27 -16.92 -11.79
CA VAL A 44 18.66 -15.75 -10.98
C VAL A 44 18.01 -14.49 -11.56
N ALA A 45 18.01 -14.34 -12.88
CA ALA A 45 17.38 -13.20 -13.55
C ALA A 45 15.85 -13.16 -13.33
N LEU A 46 15.18 -14.32 -13.35
CA LEU A 46 13.73 -14.43 -13.08
C LEU A 46 13.36 -13.95 -11.67
N LYS A 47 14.23 -14.14 -10.67
CA LYS A 47 14.01 -13.66 -9.29
C LYS A 47 13.95 -12.13 -9.19
N LEU A 48 14.52 -11.40 -10.16
CA LEU A 48 14.48 -9.93 -10.20
C LEU A 48 13.14 -9.39 -10.73
N GLY A 49 12.28 -10.23 -11.33
CA GLY A 49 10.99 -9.81 -11.88
C GLY A 49 10.16 -8.87 -10.99
N PRO A 50 10.02 -9.13 -9.67
CA PRO A 50 9.27 -8.26 -8.77
C PRO A 50 9.85 -6.85 -8.54
N ILE A 51 11.13 -6.64 -8.86
CA ILE A 51 11.80 -5.33 -8.76
C ILE A 51 12.17 -4.75 -10.13
N LEU A 52 11.83 -5.46 -11.21
CA LEU A 52 12.07 -5.03 -12.57
C LEU A 52 11.24 -3.78 -12.86
N GLU A 53 11.84 -2.81 -13.53
CA GLU A 53 11.25 -1.51 -13.87
C GLU A 53 10.77 -0.68 -12.67
N GLN A 54 11.00 -1.14 -11.43
CA GLN A 54 10.63 -0.41 -10.23
C GLN A 54 11.65 0.68 -9.94
N GLU A 55 11.17 1.90 -9.67
CA GLU A 55 12.02 2.99 -9.20
C GLU A 55 12.34 2.79 -7.71
N ILE A 56 13.61 2.54 -7.41
CA ILE A 56 14.10 2.32 -6.04
C ILE A 56 15.01 3.47 -5.65
N PHE A 57 14.58 4.28 -4.69
CA PHE A 57 15.30 5.48 -4.27
C PHE A 57 16.32 5.18 -3.17
N GLY A 58 17.59 5.43 -3.47
CA GLY A 58 18.71 5.24 -2.56
C GLY A 58 19.43 3.91 -2.76
N LYS A 59 20.77 3.96 -2.72
CA LYS A 59 21.65 2.79 -2.96
C LYS A 59 21.44 1.67 -1.95
N ALA A 60 21.32 2.00 -0.67
CA ALA A 60 21.07 1.00 0.38
C ALA A 60 19.70 0.31 0.22
N ALA A 61 18.69 1.04 -0.27
CA ALA A 61 17.37 0.48 -0.55
C ALA A 61 17.43 -0.48 -1.75
N LEU A 62 18.16 -0.11 -2.80
CA LEU A 62 18.44 -0.99 -3.94
C LEU A 62 19.16 -2.26 -3.51
N ASP A 63 20.24 -2.14 -2.73
CA ASP A 63 21.00 -3.29 -2.24
C ASP A 63 20.14 -4.24 -1.40
N THR A 64 19.26 -3.68 -0.57
CA THR A 64 18.32 -4.45 0.25
C THR A 64 17.27 -5.15 -0.61
N ALA A 65 16.72 -4.46 -1.62
CA ALA A 65 15.75 -5.03 -2.55
C ALA A 65 16.36 -6.18 -3.36
N ILE A 66 17.59 -6.02 -3.85
CA ILE A 66 18.33 -7.07 -4.57
C ILE A 66 18.56 -8.27 -3.65
N LYS A 67 19.05 -8.05 -2.41
CA LYS A 67 19.28 -9.11 -1.42
C LYS A 67 18.01 -9.88 -1.07
N ALA A 68 16.89 -9.17 -0.89
CA ALA A 68 15.61 -9.78 -0.57
C ALA A 68 15.09 -10.71 -1.68
N ARG A 69 15.48 -10.46 -2.94
CA ARG A 69 15.05 -11.28 -4.10
C ARG A 69 15.99 -12.43 -4.41
N LEU A 70 17.29 -12.18 -4.34
CA LEU A 70 18.31 -13.13 -4.75
C LEU A 70 18.73 -14.09 -3.62
N GLY A 71 18.51 -13.71 -2.36
CA GLY A 71 19.13 -14.36 -1.21
C GLY A 71 20.60 -13.92 -1.04
N GLU A 72 21.20 -14.22 0.12
CA GLU A 72 22.54 -13.71 0.45
C GLU A 72 23.63 -14.16 -0.53
N GLU A 73 23.57 -15.39 -1.00
CA GLU A 73 24.60 -15.99 -1.86
C GLU A 73 24.63 -15.35 -3.25
N ASN A 74 23.49 -15.36 -3.94
CA ASN A 74 23.37 -14.76 -5.27
C ASN A 74 23.53 -13.23 -5.23
N ALA A 75 23.12 -12.56 -4.14
CA ALA A 75 23.32 -11.13 -3.98
C ALA A 75 24.81 -10.76 -3.80
N LYS A 76 25.64 -11.63 -3.20
CA LYS A 76 27.10 -11.42 -3.14
C LYS A 76 27.73 -11.53 -4.53
N THR A 77 27.29 -12.49 -5.33
CA THR A 77 27.86 -12.74 -6.67
C THR A 77 27.41 -11.71 -7.70
N TYR A 78 26.11 -11.41 -7.76
CA TYR A 78 25.53 -10.59 -8.84
C TYR A 78 25.06 -9.20 -8.41
N GLY A 79 24.93 -8.93 -7.10
CA GLY A 79 24.31 -7.70 -6.61
C GLY A 79 25.06 -6.43 -7.01
N ALA A 80 26.39 -6.47 -7.01
CA ALA A 80 27.22 -5.34 -7.46
C ALA A 80 27.03 -5.05 -8.96
N ALA A 81 26.99 -6.10 -9.78
CA ALA A 81 26.81 -5.99 -11.23
C ALA A 81 25.40 -5.45 -11.58
N ILE A 82 24.37 -5.88 -10.83
CA ILE A 82 23.00 -5.36 -10.97
C ILE A 82 22.94 -3.89 -10.58
N ALA A 83 23.53 -3.50 -9.45
CA ALA A 83 23.53 -2.11 -9.00
C ALA A 83 24.30 -1.18 -9.95
N GLN A 84 25.35 -1.68 -10.61
CA GLN A 84 26.14 -0.91 -11.58
C GLN A 84 25.43 -0.74 -12.93
N ASN A 85 24.67 -1.75 -13.37
CA ASN A 85 23.91 -1.68 -14.62
C ASN A 85 22.50 -1.10 -14.43
N ALA A 86 22.07 -0.82 -13.19
CA ALA A 86 20.80 -0.14 -12.93
C ALA A 86 20.85 1.30 -13.47
N GLU A 87 19.77 1.71 -14.13
CA GLU A 87 19.66 3.05 -14.70
C GLU A 87 19.43 4.08 -13.58
N PRO A 88 20.13 5.22 -13.59
CA PRO A 88 19.93 6.26 -12.60
C PRO A 88 18.58 6.96 -12.83
N VAL A 89 17.80 7.08 -11.76
CA VAL A 89 16.55 7.83 -11.72
C VAL A 89 16.79 9.14 -10.98
N ALA A 90 16.37 10.24 -11.61
CA ALA A 90 16.53 11.57 -11.02
C ALA A 90 15.77 11.69 -9.68
N PRO A 91 16.30 12.44 -8.70
CA PRO A 91 15.60 12.77 -7.46
C PRO A 91 14.19 13.34 -7.68
N GLN A 92 13.19 12.73 -7.05
CA GLN A 92 11.78 13.11 -7.18
C GLN A 92 11.25 13.76 -5.89
N LEU A 93 10.31 14.68 -6.05
CA LEU A 93 9.63 15.34 -4.92
C LEU A 93 8.49 14.50 -4.35
N THR A 94 7.87 13.67 -5.19
CA THR A 94 6.68 12.88 -4.87
C THR A 94 6.99 11.44 -4.49
N ALA A 95 8.27 11.05 -4.52
CA ALA A 95 8.71 9.73 -4.07
C ALA A 95 8.49 9.58 -2.57
N ASN A 96 8.03 8.41 -2.12
CA ASN A 96 7.74 8.14 -0.71
C ASN A 96 8.97 8.28 0.22
N SER A 97 10.17 8.17 -0.35
CA SER A 97 11.46 8.36 0.34
C SER A 97 11.92 9.82 0.37
N ALA A 98 11.24 10.73 -0.33
CA ALA A 98 11.59 12.14 -0.34
C ALA A 98 11.35 12.74 1.06
N PRO A 99 12.31 13.49 1.63
CA PRO A 99 12.13 14.15 2.93
C PRO A 99 10.90 15.06 2.98
N LEU A 100 10.53 15.67 1.86
CA LEU A 100 9.28 16.43 1.72
C LEU A 100 8.05 15.57 1.97
N MET A 101 7.98 14.38 1.36
CA MET A 101 6.86 13.44 1.52
C MET A 101 6.83 12.83 2.92
N LEU A 102 8.00 12.51 3.49
CA LEU A 102 8.11 12.06 4.89
C LEU A 102 7.63 13.14 5.87
N SER A 103 7.78 14.42 5.51
CA SER A 103 7.35 15.57 6.31
C SER A 103 5.99 16.12 5.90
N ILE A 104 5.22 15.43 5.06
CA ILE A 104 3.96 15.98 4.53
C ILE A 104 2.91 16.20 5.63
N VAL A 105 2.86 15.32 6.62
CA VAL A 105 1.93 15.42 7.76
C VAL A 105 2.20 16.68 8.60
N PRO A 106 3.43 16.94 9.11
CA PRO A 106 3.71 18.17 9.83
C PRO A 106 3.57 19.43 8.96
N LEU A 107 3.84 19.36 7.66
CA LEU A 107 3.60 20.49 6.75
C LEU A 107 2.12 20.81 6.59
N ILE A 108 1.26 19.80 6.45
CA ILE A 108 -0.20 19.97 6.43
C ILE A 108 -0.68 20.56 7.77
N PHE A 109 -0.12 20.10 8.89
CA PHE A 109 -0.42 20.67 10.20
C PHE A 109 -0.09 22.16 10.25
N LEU A 110 1.09 22.60 9.80
CA LEU A 110 1.44 24.01 9.73
C LEU A 110 0.56 24.80 8.76
N LEU A 111 0.23 24.20 7.62
CA LEU A 111 -0.65 24.80 6.60
C LEU A 111 -2.04 25.11 7.14
N PHE A 112 -2.57 24.29 8.06
CA PHE A 112 -3.85 24.56 8.72
C PHE A 112 -3.71 25.40 9.99
N LEU A 113 -2.64 25.20 10.76
CA LEU A 113 -2.42 25.91 12.02
C LEU A 113 -2.21 27.41 11.76
N ILE A 114 -1.32 27.79 10.85
CA ILE A 114 -0.95 29.19 10.64
C ILE A 114 -2.16 30.04 10.22
N PRO A 115 -2.91 29.69 9.16
CA PRO A 115 -4.10 30.45 8.78
C PRO A 115 -5.20 30.39 9.84
N GLY A 116 -5.37 29.25 10.53
CA GLY A 116 -6.35 29.11 11.60
C GLY A 116 -6.07 30.03 12.78
N VAL A 117 -4.81 30.18 13.17
CA VAL A 117 -4.36 31.10 14.22
C VAL A 117 -4.55 32.55 13.77
N VAL A 118 -4.10 32.91 12.57
CA VAL A 118 -4.26 34.27 12.02
C VAL A 118 -5.74 34.65 11.96
N TYR A 119 -6.59 33.77 11.42
CA TYR A 119 -8.03 33.98 11.37
C TYR A 119 -8.64 34.14 12.76
N GLY A 120 -8.24 33.31 13.73
CA GLY A 120 -8.73 33.38 15.10
C GLY A 120 -8.46 34.74 15.76
N TYR A 121 -7.26 35.29 15.57
CA TYR A 121 -6.92 36.62 16.06
C TYR A 121 -7.69 37.74 15.35
N VAL A 122 -7.74 37.69 14.01
CA VAL A 122 -8.43 38.73 13.20
C VAL A 122 -9.94 38.74 13.48
N ALA A 123 -10.56 37.58 13.64
CA ALA A 123 -11.98 37.44 13.95
C ALA A 123 -12.32 37.75 15.43
N GLY A 124 -11.30 37.95 16.28
CA GLY A 124 -11.48 38.19 17.72
C GLY A 124 -11.95 36.97 18.52
N THR A 125 -11.96 35.78 17.92
CA THR A 125 -12.36 34.52 18.58
C THR A 125 -11.24 33.92 19.43
N VAL A 126 -9.99 34.28 19.13
CA VAL A 126 -8.77 33.95 19.90
C VAL A 126 -8.15 35.27 20.36
N LYS A 127 -7.93 35.42 21.66
CA LYS A 127 -7.35 36.63 22.27
C LYS A 127 -5.89 36.45 22.65
N SER A 128 -5.46 35.22 22.89
CA SER A 128 -4.08 34.92 23.28
C SER A 128 -3.63 33.54 22.82
N HIS A 129 -2.32 33.29 22.89
CA HIS A 129 -1.75 31.96 22.64
C HIS A 129 -2.35 30.87 23.54
N ARG A 130 -2.86 31.22 24.73
CA ARG A 130 -3.51 30.28 25.65
C ARG A 130 -4.82 29.74 25.07
N ASP A 131 -5.57 30.54 24.33
CA ASP A 131 -6.82 30.10 23.69
C ASP A 131 -6.54 29.10 22.56
N ILE A 132 -5.43 29.28 21.84
CA ILE A 132 -4.94 28.33 20.83
C ILE A 132 -4.60 27.00 21.49
N VAL A 133 -3.78 27.03 22.56
CA VAL A 133 -3.40 25.82 23.32
C VAL A 133 -4.64 25.15 23.92
N ALA A 134 -5.62 25.91 24.42
CA ALA A 134 -6.88 25.37 24.92
C ALA A 134 -7.67 24.66 23.81
N GLY A 135 -7.74 25.24 22.61
CA GLY A 135 -8.38 24.60 21.44
C GLY A 135 -7.69 23.31 21.01
N MET A 136 -6.35 23.29 21.00
CA MET A 136 -5.56 22.09 20.72
C MET A 136 -5.79 21.01 21.79
N SER A 137 -5.74 21.38 23.08
CA SER A 137 -6.01 20.47 24.19
C SER A 137 -7.42 19.90 24.16
N LYS A 138 -8.42 20.73 23.83
CA LYS A 138 -9.81 20.27 23.66
C LYS A 138 -9.93 19.26 22.52
N SER A 139 -9.24 19.50 21.41
CA SER A 139 -9.19 18.56 20.28
C SER A 139 -8.55 17.24 20.69
N MET A 140 -7.42 17.26 21.41
CA MET A 140 -6.76 16.05 21.90
C MET A 140 -7.60 15.30 22.95
N SER A 141 -8.35 16.00 23.79
CA SER A 141 -9.30 15.37 24.73
C SER A 141 -10.35 14.52 24.00
N THR A 142 -10.84 14.96 22.83
CA THR A 142 -11.77 14.14 22.02
C THR A 142 -11.12 12.91 21.39
N MET A 143 -9.78 12.87 21.32
CA MET A 143 -9.02 11.73 20.81
C MET A 143 -8.74 10.66 21.88
N GLY A 144 -9.21 10.82 23.13
CA GLY A 144 -8.99 9.82 24.19
C GLY A 144 -9.47 8.42 23.80
N TYR A 145 -10.67 8.32 23.23
CA TYR A 145 -11.22 7.06 22.72
C TYR A 145 -10.35 6.46 21.60
N TYR A 146 -9.91 7.32 20.67
CA TYR A 146 -9.02 6.92 19.57
C TYR A 146 -7.71 6.31 20.09
N ILE A 147 -7.07 6.95 21.08
CA ILE A 147 -5.77 6.50 21.61
C ILE A 147 -5.89 5.12 22.26
N VAL A 148 -6.92 4.92 23.09
CA VAL A 148 -7.13 3.62 23.76
C VAL A 148 -7.40 2.52 22.73
N LEU A 149 -8.25 2.78 21.73
CA LEU A 149 -8.55 1.81 20.69
C LEU A 149 -7.33 1.49 19.82
N ALA A 150 -6.61 2.50 19.36
CA ALA A 150 -5.41 2.35 18.55
C ALA A 150 -4.31 1.57 19.29
N PHE A 151 -4.18 1.75 20.61
CA PHE A 151 -3.23 1.01 21.44
C PHE A 151 -3.49 -0.50 21.40
N PHE A 152 -4.72 -0.94 21.71
CA PHE A 152 -5.05 -2.37 21.69
C PHE A 152 -5.03 -2.95 20.28
N ALA A 153 -5.45 -2.18 19.27
CA ALA A 153 -5.35 -2.60 17.87
C ALA A 153 -3.88 -2.80 17.45
N ALA A 154 -2.97 -1.90 17.83
CA ALA A 154 -1.54 -2.04 17.55
C ALA A 154 -0.93 -3.26 18.23
N LEU A 155 -1.29 -3.55 19.48
CA LEU A 155 -0.84 -4.76 20.19
C LEU A 155 -1.33 -6.05 19.49
N PHE A 156 -2.60 -6.08 19.09
CA PHE A 156 -3.15 -7.19 18.33
C PHE A 156 -2.39 -7.39 17.02
N ILE A 157 -2.19 -6.32 16.24
CA ILE A 157 -1.46 -6.37 14.96
C ILE A 157 -0.02 -6.86 15.19
N ALA A 158 0.65 -6.40 16.23
CA ALA A 158 2.01 -6.84 16.56
C ALA A 158 2.06 -8.35 16.90
N ALA A 159 1.18 -8.82 17.80
CA ALA A 159 1.11 -10.23 18.17
C ALA A 159 0.72 -11.11 16.98
N PHE A 160 -0.25 -10.66 16.17
CA PHE A 160 -0.69 -11.36 14.98
C PHE A 160 0.43 -11.47 13.94
N ASN A 161 1.18 -10.38 13.69
CA ASN A 161 2.33 -10.41 12.79
C ASN A 161 3.43 -11.35 13.28
N GLN A 162 3.75 -11.34 14.59
CA GLN A 162 4.75 -12.24 15.17
C GLN A 162 4.34 -13.72 15.09
N SER A 163 3.04 -14.00 15.20
CA SER A 163 2.51 -15.37 15.17
C SER A 163 2.56 -16.05 13.80
N ASN A 164 2.83 -15.28 12.72
CA ASN A 164 2.73 -15.75 11.34
C ASN A 164 1.35 -16.33 10.95
N LEU A 165 0.29 -16.05 11.71
CA LEU A 165 -1.06 -16.54 11.42
C LEU A 165 -1.58 -16.05 10.06
N GLY A 166 -1.26 -14.80 9.68
CA GLY A 166 -1.59 -14.27 8.35
C GLY A 166 -0.99 -15.11 7.22
N ALA A 167 0.29 -15.48 7.36
CA ALA A 167 0.99 -16.33 6.41
C ALA A 167 0.41 -17.75 6.37
N LEU A 168 0.12 -18.33 7.54
CA LEU A 168 -0.50 -19.65 7.63
C LEU A 168 -1.89 -19.69 6.98
N MET A 169 -2.73 -18.68 7.22
CA MET A 169 -4.05 -18.57 6.61
C MET A 169 -3.97 -18.41 5.09
N ALA A 170 -3.00 -17.63 4.59
CA ALA A 170 -2.75 -17.50 3.16
C ALA A 170 -2.38 -18.85 2.50
N VAL A 171 -1.42 -19.57 3.08
CA VAL A 171 -0.98 -20.87 2.55
C VAL A 171 -2.11 -21.90 2.61
N LYS A 172 -2.81 -22.02 3.75
CA LYS A 172 -3.93 -22.96 3.87
C LYS A 172 -5.10 -22.60 2.95
N GLY A 173 -5.41 -21.32 2.81
CA GLY A 173 -6.44 -20.84 1.90
C GLY A 173 -6.11 -21.11 0.43
N ALA A 174 -4.86 -20.89 0.03
CA ALA A 174 -4.38 -21.24 -1.31
C ALA A 174 -4.49 -22.75 -1.59
N ASN A 175 -3.99 -23.58 -0.66
CA ASN A 175 -4.07 -25.04 -0.80
C ASN A 175 -5.52 -25.53 -0.85
N PHE A 176 -6.43 -24.91 -0.08
CA PHE A 176 -7.85 -25.22 -0.12
C PHE A 176 -8.46 -24.90 -1.48
N LEU A 177 -8.16 -23.73 -2.06
CA LEU A 177 -8.64 -23.35 -3.39
C LEU A 177 -8.07 -24.28 -4.49
N GLN A 178 -6.80 -24.69 -4.40
CA GLN A 178 -6.22 -25.68 -5.32
C GLN A 178 -6.93 -27.03 -5.20
N TRP A 179 -7.18 -27.49 -3.97
CA TRP A 179 -7.83 -28.78 -3.73
C TRP A 179 -9.25 -28.86 -4.31
N LEU A 180 -9.98 -27.74 -4.31
CA LEU A 180 -11.33 -27.68 -4.90
C LEU A 180 -11.34 -27.87 -6.43
N ASN A 181 -10.19 -27.74 -7.10
CA ASN A 181 -10.02 -27.91 -8.55
C ASN A 181 -11.12 -27.20 -9.39
N LEU A 182 -11.42 -25.95 -9.01
CA LEU A 182 -12.51 -25.18 -9.60
C LEU A 182 -12.12 -24.57 -10.96
N PRO A 183 -13.12 -24.24 -11.80
CA PRO A 183 -12.87 -23.44 -13.00
C PRO A 183 -12.15 -22.14 -12.67
N VAL A 184 -11.27 -21.70 -13.58
CA VAL A 184 -10.35 -20.56 -13.36
C VAL A 184 -11.07 -19.27 -12.94
N GLN A 185 -12.27 -19.01 -13.47
CA GLN A 185 -13.09 -17.86 -13.12
C GLN A 185 -13.58 -17.92 -11.66
N VAL A 186 -13.96 -19.11 -11.20
CA VAL A 186 -14.43 -19.35 -9.82
C VAL A 186 -13.25 -19.27 -8.85
N THR A 187 -12.08 -19.76 -9.25
CA THR A 187 -10.84 -19.63 -8.48
C THR A 187 -10.46 -18.17 -8.23
N ILE A 188 -10.60 -17.30 -9.23
CA ILE A 188 -10.39 -15.85 -9.07
C ILE A 188 -11.37 -15.25 -8.05
N ILE A 189 -12.65 -15.62 -8.09
CA ILE A 189 -13.64 -15.19 -7.10
C ILE A 189 -13.22 -15.66 -5.70
N GLY A 190 -12.77 -16.91 -5.57
CA GLY A 190 -12.25 -17.46 -4.32
C GLY A 190 -11.07 -16.65 -3.76
N ILE A 191 -10.14 -16.21 -4.62
CA ILE A 191 -8.99 -15.37 -4.22
C ILE A 191 -9.45 -13.98 -3.77
N ILE A 192 -10.42 -13.37 -4.44
CA ILE A 192 -10.99 -12.09 -4.04
C ILE A 192 -11.58 -12.20 -2.62
N LEU A 193 -12.40 -13.23 -2.39
CA LEU A 193 -13.03 -13.46 -1.08
C LEU A 193 -12.01 -13.78 0.01
N LEU A 194 -11.02 -14.62 -0.28
CA LEU A 194 -9.93 -14.95 0.64
C LEU A 194 -9.12 -13.70 1.00
N THR A 195 -8.81 -12.86 0.02
CA THR A 195 -8.10 -11.59 0.25
C THR A 195 -8.94 -10.64 1.09
N GLY A 196 -10.24 -10.54 0.82
CA GLY A 196 -11.18 -9.74 1.62
C GLY A 196 -11.27 -10.20 3.08
N LEU A 197 -11.26 -11.52 3.31
CA LEU A 197 -11.22 -12.11 4.65
C LEU A 197 -9.90 -11.80 5.36
N LEU A 198 -8.77 -11.98 4.68
CA LEU A 198 -7.44 -11.69 5.23
C LEU A 198 -7.26 -10.21 5.56
N ASN A 199 -7.86 -9.31 4.77
CA ASN A 199 -7.84 -7.87 5.03
C ASN A 199 -8.49 -7.49 6.37
N LEU A 200 -9.44 -8.28 6.87
CA LEU A 200 -10.01 -8.04 8.20
C LEU A 200 -8.96 -8.14 9.31
N VAL A 201 -7.86 -8.86 9.07
CA VAL A 201 -6.82 -9.13 10.06
C VAL A 201 -5.51 -8.39 9.75
N VAL A 202 -5.19 -8.19 8.47
CA VAL A 202 -3.98 -7.49 8.03
C VAL A 202 -4.36 -6.22 7.28
N GLY A 203 -4.28 -5.07 7.93
CA GLY A 203 -4.73 -3.80 7.35
C GLY A 203 -3.80 -3.19 6.28
N SER A 204 -2.54 -3.64 6.18
CA SER A 204 -1.58 -3.07 5.22
C SER A 204 -1.64 -3.78 3.86
N ALA A 205 -2.03 -3.03 2.82
CA ALA A 205 -2.07 -3.53 1.44
C ALA A 205 -0.69 -4.01 0.96
N SER A 206 0.39 -3.27 1.23
CA SER A 206 1.73 -3.70 0.78
C SER A 206 2.22 -4.92 1.54
N ALA A 207 1.93 -5.03 2.84
CA ALA A 207 2.35 -6.18 3.64
C ALA A 207 1.61 -7.46 3.24
N LYS A 208 0.30 -7.38 3.00
CA LYS A 208 -0.49 -8.51 2.48
C LYS A 208 -0.02 -8.94 1.11
N TRP A 209 0.17 -8.00 0.17
CA TRP A 209 0.63 -8.38 -1.17
C TRP A 209 2.01 -9.03 -1.14
N ALA A 210 2.93 -8.51 -0.32
CA ALA A 210 4.26 -9.12 -0.14
C ALA A 210 4.18 -10.58 0.37
N LEU A 211 3.17 -10.89 1.19
CA LEU A 211 2.90 -12.23 1.68
C LEU A 211 2.18 -13.13 0.65
N LEU A 212 1.18 -12.58 -0.04
CA LEU A 212 0.28 -13.32 -0.92
C LEU A 212 0.85 -13.55 -2.32
N ALA A 213 1.59 -12.57 -2.87
CA ALA A 213 2.09 -12.64 -4.24
C ALA A 213 2.98 -13.88 -4.49
N PRO A 214 3.93 -14.26 -3.61
CA PRO A 214 4.74 -15.47 -3.82
C PRO A 214 3.94 -16.78 -3.81
N ILE A 215 2.69 -16.77 -3.33
CA ILE A 215 1.81 -17.94 -3.25
C ILE A 215 0.80 -17.92 -4.41
N PHE A 216 0.05 -16.83 -4.55
CA PHE A 216 -1.04 -16.72 -5.52
C PHE A 216 -0.55 -16.57 -6.96
N VAL A 217 0.54 -15.83 -7.19
CA VAL A 217 1.03 -15.61 -8.56
C VAL A 217 1.49 -16.93 -9.20
N PRO A 218 2.37 -17.74 -8.57
CA PRO A 218 2.75 -19.03 -9.15
C PRO A 218 1.57 -20.01 -9.28
N LEU A 219 0.65 -20.02 -8.31
CA LEU A 219 -0.55 -20.86 -8.33
C LEU A 219 -1.42 -20.54 -9.56
N LEU A 220 -1.69 -19.26 -9.80
CA LEU A 220 -2.54 -18.84 -10.90
C LEU A 220 -1.86 -19.03 -12.26
N MET A 221 -0.55 -18.82 -12.35
CA MET A 221 0.22 -19.11 -13.56
C MET A 221 0.15 -20.59 -13.95
N GLN A 222 0.18 -21.52 -12.99
CA GLN A 222 -0.01 -22.95 -13.27
C GLN A 222 -1.41 -23.27 -13.82
N LEU A 223 -2.40 -22.44 -13.51
CA LEU A 223 -3.76 -22.54 -14.05
C LEU A 223 -3.93 -21.77 -15.37
N GLY A 224 -2.83 -21.29 -15.98
CA GLY A 224 -2.83 -20.52 -17.21
C GLY A 224 -3.33 -19.07 -17.05
N LEU A 225 -3.30 -18.52 -15.83
CA LEU A 225 -3.73 -17.15 -15.53
C LEU A 225 -2.55 -16.22 -15.24
N SER A 226 -2.68 -14.97 -15.67
CA SER A 226 -1.60 -13.99 -15.59
C SER A 226 -1.36 -13.44 -14.18
N PRO A 227 -0.11 -13.02 -13.86
CA PRO A 227 0.20 -12.27 -12.63
C PRO A 227 -0.62 -10.97 -12.49
N GLU A 228 -0.96 -10.33 -13.60
CA GLU A 228 -1.74 -9.09 -13.62
C GLU A 228 -3.17 -9.33 -13.16
N LEU A 229 -3.78 -10.45 -13.57
CA LEU A 229 -5.09 -10.87 -13.09
C LEU A 229 -5.05 -11.22 -11.59
N ALA A 230 -3.98 -11.88 -11.14
CA ALA A 230 -3.76 -12.15 -9.71
C ALA A 230 -3.72 -10.85 -8.89
N GLN A 231 -3.01 -9.83 -9.38
CA GLN A 231 -2.92 -8.53 -8.74
C GLN A 231 -4.25 -7.77 -8.78
N ALA A 232 -5.00 -7.84 -9.88
CA ALA A 232 -6.33 -7.24 -9.99
C ALA A 232 -7.30 -7.85 -8.97
N ALA A 233 -7.37 -9.18 -8.90
CA ALA A 233 -8.17 -9.91 -7.92
C ALA A 233 -7.81 -9.54 -6.47
N TYR A 234 -6.50 -9.46 -6.19
CA TYR A 234 -6.01 -9.02 -4.88
C TYR A 234 -6.49 -7.61 -4.52
N ARG A 235 -6.38 -6.63 -5.43
CA ARG A 235 -6.77 -5.23 -5.17
C ARG A 235 -8.27 -5.08 -4.89
N ILE A 236 -9.10 -5.89 -5.54
CA ILE A 236 -10.54 -5.93 -5.28
C ILE A 236 -10.81 -6.44 -3.86
N GLY A 237 -10.23 -7.59 -3.48
CA GLY A 237 -10.41 -8.14 -2.14
C GLY A 237 -9.87 -7.21 -1.04
N ASP A 238 -8.68 -6.63 -1.25
CA ASP A 238 -8.04 -5.70 -0.32
C ASP A 238 -8.87 -4.44 -0.06
N SER A 239 -9.47 -3.87 -1.09
CA SER A 239 -10.19 -2.59 -0.96
C SER A 239 -11.57 -2.72 -0.33
N THR A 240 -12.32 -3.76 -0.69
CA THR A 240 -13.76 -3.90 -0.40
C THR A 240 -14.10 -4.08 1.09
N THR A 241 -13.19 -4.66 1.87
CA THR A 241 -13.39 -4.90 3.32
C THR A 241 -12.67 -3.88 4.23
N ASN A 242 -11.98 -2.86 3.67
CA ASN A 242 -11.26 -1.84 4.45
C ASN A 242 -12.18 -1.05 5.39
N ILE A 243 -13.43 -0.81 4.98
CA ILE A 243 -14.40 -0.01 5.72
C ILE A 243 -15.02 -0.73 6.92
N VAL A 244 -14.84 -2.05 7.04
CA VAL A 244 -15.37 -2.88 8.15
C VAL A 244 -14.29 -3.46 9.05
N THR A 245 -13.00 -3.23 8.76
CA THR A 245 -11.92 -3.72 9.62
C THR A 245 -11.59 -2.72 10.73
N PRO A 246 -11.76 -3.08 12.02
CA PRO A 246 -11.37 -2.22 13.14
C PRO A 246 -9.84 -2.11 13.29
N LEU A 247 -9.07 -2.95 12.57
CA LEU A 247 -7.61 -2.98 12.61
C LEU A 247 -6.97 -2.04 11.59
N MET A 248 -7.77 -1.41 10.72
CA MET A 248 -7.25 -0.37 9.84
C MET A 248 -6.80 0.85 10.66
N PRO A 249 -5.60 1.41 10.44
CA PRO A 249 -5.05 2.51 11.25
C PRO A 249 -5.98 3.74 11.36
N TYR A 250 -6.80 3.97 10.34
CA TYR A 250 -7.72 5.12 10.27
C TYR A 250 -9.10 4.84 10.86
N PHE A 251 -9.46 3.58 11.12
CA PHE A 251 -10.80 3.21 11.58
C PHE A 251 -11.21 3.92 12.89
N PRO A 252 -10.33 4.00 13.92
CA PRO A 252 -10.66 4.72 15.15
C PRO A 252 -10.97 6.20 14.92
N LEU A 253 -10.31 6.85 13.95
CA LEU A 253 -10.54 8.25 13.61
C LEU A 253 -11.93 8.46 13.00
N VAL A 254 -12.36 7.54 12.13
CA VAL A 254 -13.71 7.56 11.54
C VAL A 254 -14.78 7.43 12.62
N VAL A 255 -14.58 6.58 13.63
CA VAL A 255 -15.50 6.46 14.77
C VAL A 255 -15.63 7.78 15.53
N VAL A 256 -14.51 8.47 15.82
CA VAL A 256 -14.53 9.78 16.49
C VAL A 256 -15.27 10.83 15.66
N PHE A 257 -15.10 10.83 14.34
CA PHE A 257 -15.86 11.72 13.46
C PHE A 257 -17.35 11.40 13.45
N ALA A 258 -17.75 10.13 13.45
CA ALA A 258 -19.15 9.75 13.57
C ALA A 258 -19.73 10.17 14.94
N GLN A 259 -18.97 9.99 16.03
CA GLN A 259 -19.34 10.44 17.38
C GLN A 259 -19.49 11.96 17.52
N ARG A 260 -18.94 12.75 16.59
CA ARG A 260 -19.20 14.19 16.54
C ARG A 260 -20.68 14.48 16.31
N TYR A 261 -21.32 13.72 15.44
CA TYR A 261 -22.72 13.89 15.04
C TYR A 261 -23.67 12.96 15.81
N VAL A 262 -23.28 11.70 16.02
CA VAL A 262 -24.10 10.67 16.67
C VAL A 262 -23.31 10.06 17.83
N LYS A 263 -23.53 10.60 19.04
CA LYS A 263 -22.75 10.29 20.26
C LYS A 263 -22.71 8.81 20.64
N GLY A 264 -23.75 8.05 20.30
CA GLY A 264 -23.84 6.61 20.57
C GLY A 264 -23.06 5.72 19.60
N THR A 265 -22.39 6.29 18.59
CA THR A 265 -21.66 5.48 17.58
C THR A 265 -20.43 4.85 18.22
N GLY A 266 -20.37 3.52 18.22
CA GLY A 266 -19.17 2.76 18.55
C GLY A 266 -18.59 2.04 17.32
N ILE A 267 -17.56 1.23 17.56
CA ILE A 267 -16.96 0.36 16.53
C ILE A 267 -18.02 -0.53 15.89
N GLY A 268 -18.80 -1.26 16.70
CA GLY A 268 -19.82 -2.18 16.21
C GLY A 268 -20.91 -1.47 15.40
N THR A 269 -21.33 -0.28 15.84
CA THR A 269 -22.30 0.55 15.11
C THR A 269 -21.76 0.92 13.73
N LEU A 270 -20.50 1.40 13.65
CA LEU A 270 -19.90 1.80 12.39
C LEU A 270 -19.70 0.59 11.46
N ILE A 271 -19.18 -0.53 11.97
CA ILE A 271 -19.05 -1.79 11.20
C ILE A 271 -20.41 -2.23 10.67
N SER A 272 -21.46 -2.21 11.49
CA SER A 272 -22.80 -2.64 11.07
C SER A 272 -23.39 -1.76 9.98
N ILE A 273 -23.16 -0.45 10.04
CA ILE A 273 -23.59 0.51 9.00
C ILE A 273 -22.80 0.31 7.70
N MET A 274 -21.51 -0.03 7.80
CA MET A 274 -20.62 -0.19 6.63
C MET A 274 -20.67 -1.59 6.01
N LEU A 275 -21.15 -2.61 6.73
CA LEU A 275 -21.21 -3.99 6.26
C LEU A 275 -22.01 -4.15 4.95
N PRO A 276 -23.20 -3.53 4.78
CA PRO A 276 -23.92 -3.59 3.51
C PRO A 276 -23.10 -3.01 2.35
N PHE A 277 -22.34 -1.93 2.57
CA PHE A 277 -21.48 -1.33 1.54
C PHE A 277 -20.37 -2.28 1.12
N THR A 278 -19.72 -2.95 2.08
CA THR A 278 -18.71 -3.98 1.78
C THR A 278 -19.28 -5.09 0.92
N VAL A 279 -20.47 -5.60 1.24
CA VAL A 279 -21.10 -6.67 0.46
C VAL A 279 -21.44 -6.20 -0.95
N VAL A 280 -22.05 -5.02 -1.09
CA VAL A 280 -22.42 -4.46 -2.40
C VAL A 280 -21.18 -4.18 -3.24
N PHE A 281 -20.15 -3.56 -2.68
CA PHE A 281 -18.90 -3.30 -3.41
C PHE A 281 -18.19 -4.59 -3.79
N MET A 282 -18.16 -5.60 -2.92
CA MET A 282 -17.56 -6.91 -3.23
C MET A 282 -18.26 -7.55 -4.42
N VAL A 283 -19.59 -7.65 -4.39
CA VAL A 283 -20.37 -8.25 -5.48
C VAL A 283 -20.20 -7.46 -6.78
N PHE A 284 -20.33 -6.14 -6.71
CA PHE A 284 -20.21 -5.28 -7.88
C PHE A 284 -18.81 -5.39 -8.52
N TRP A 285 -17.75 -5.35 -7.71
CA TRP A 285 -16.38 -5.46 -8.22
C TRP A 285 -16.08 -6.84 -8.82
N ILE A 286 -16.59 -7.91 -8.22
CA ILE A 286 -16.47 -9.26 -8.78
C ILE A 286 -17.14 -9.32 -10.15
N ILE A 287 -18.40 -8.86 -10.25
CA ILE A 287 -19.14 -8.83 -11.51
C ILE A 287 -18.41 -7.98 -12.54
N PHE A 288 -17.91 -6.81 -12.13
CA PHE A 288 -17.15 -5.93 -12.99
C PHE A 288 -15.90 -6.62 -13.55
N LEU A 289 -15.08 -7.26 -12.71
CA LEU A 289 -13.88 -7.97 -13.18
C LEU A 289 -14.22 -9.10 -14.15
N ILE A 290 -15.23 -9.91 -13.83
CA ILE A 290 -15.65 -11.04 -14.68
C ILE A 290 -16.21 -10.54 -16.02
N ALA A 291 -17.02 -9.48 -16.01
CA ALA A 291 -17.53 -8.87 -17.24
C ALA A 291 -16.40 -8.26 -18.07
N TYR A 292 -15.46 -7.56 -17.44
CA TYR A 292 -14.31 -6.95 -18.09
C TYR A 292 -13.41 -8.01 -18.76
N TRP A 293 -13.22 -9.15 -18.09
CA TRP A 293 -12.54 -10.33 -18.65
C TRP A 293 -13.33 -10.96 -19.80
N ALA A 294 -14.64 -11.17 -19.64
CA ALA A 294 -15.49 -11.75 -20.68
C ALA A 294 -15.55 -10.91 -21.96
N LEU A 295 -15.46 -9.58 -21.82
CA LEU A 295 -15.39 -8.66 -22.95
C LEU A 295 -13.99 -8.58 -23.59
N GLY A 296 -12.99 -9.25 -23.02
CA GLY A 296 -11.62 -9.27 -23.54
C GLY A 296 -10.90 -7.93 -23.43
N ILE A 297 -11.39 -7.01 -22.60
CA ILE A 297 -10.77 -5.68 -22.45
C ILE A 297 -9.48 -5.87 -21.64
N PRO A 298 -8.30 -5.46 -22.13
CA PRO A 298 -7.05 -5.68 -21.41
C PRO A 298 -7.08 -4.98 -20.03
N LEU A 299 -6.51 -5.65 -19.01
CA LEU A 299 -6.40 -5.10 -17.64
C LEU A 299 -5.54 -3.82 -17.59
N GLY A 300 -4.70 -3.64 -18.61
CA GLY A 300 -3.74 -2.56 -18.76
C GLY A 300 -2.86 -2.79 -20.00
N VAL A 301 -1.92 -1.87 -20.24
CA VAL A 301 -0.93 -2.03 -21.31
C VAL A 301 -0.12 -3.30 -21.03
N GLN A 302 -0.09 -4.23 -21.98
CA GLN A 302 0.61 -5.52 -21.86
C GLN A 302 0.17 -6.38 -20.65
N ALA A 303 -1.08 -6.24 -20.19
CA ALA A 303 -1.62 -7.01 -19.09
C ALA A 303 -2.70 -8.00 -19.59
N PRO A 304 -2.29 -9.17 -20.13
CA PRO A 304 -3.23 -10.21 -20.56
C PRO A 304 -3.93 -10.85 -19.36
N TYR A 305 -4.97 -11.64 -19.61
CA TYR A 305 -5.62 -12.45 -18.58
C TYR A 305 -4.99 -13.83 -18.43
N THR A 306 -4.40 -14.33 -19.51
CA THR A 306 -3.85 -15.68 -19.60
C THR A 306 -2.34 -15.65 -19.58
N TYR A 307 -1.76 -16.67 -18.95
CA TYR A 307 -0.33 -16.94 -18.95
C TYR A 307 -0.06 -18.20 -19.78
N PRO A 308 0.86 -18.16 -20.77
CA PRO A 308 1.19 -19.28 -21.62
C PRO A 308 1.96 -20.40 -20.91
#